data_AF-A0A3D1XR77-F1
#
_entry.id   AF-A0A3D1XR77-F1
#
_cell.length_a   1.000
_cell.length_b   1.000
_cell.length_c   1.000
_cell.angle_alpha   90.00
_cell.angle_beta   90.00
_cell.angle_gamma   90.00
#
_symmetry.space_group_name_H-M   'P 1'
#
loop_
_entity.id
_entity.type
_entity.pdbx_description
1 polymer ?
#
loop_
_entity_poly.entity_id
_entity_poly.type
_entity_poly.pdbx_seq_one_letter_code
_entity_poly.pdbx_strand_id
1 'polypeptide(L)' 'IKMNAETRVREEMLRIVDLFRAKVVDVSPSTYTIEITGDEGKINSFIELLSPLGIKEVVRSGRIAIGRGNKSLN' A
#
# COMPACT_ATOMS: atom_id res chain seq x y z
N ILE A 1 -1.78 4.02 -2.68
CA ILE A 1 -1.30 4.96 -1.64
C ILE A 1 -0.31 5.91 -2.28
N LYS A 2 -0.55 7.23 -2.19
CA LYS A 2 0.32 8.26 -2.74
C LYS A 2 1.20 8.85 -1.64
N MET A 3 2.51 8.88 -1.87
CA MET A 3 3.54 9.34 -0.93
C MET A 3 4.24 10.59 -1.45
N ASN A 4 4.83 11.39 -0.56
CA ASN A 4 5.80 12.41 -0.95
C ASN A 4 7.11 11.77 -1.45
N ALA A 5 7.78 12.37 -2.44
CA ALA A 5 9.04 11.88 -3.00
C ALA A 5 10.30 12.52 -2.36
N GLU A 6 10.19 12.99 -1.12
CA GLU A 6 11.29 13.57 -0.36
C GLU A 6 12.49 12.62 -0.29
N THR A 7 13.67 13.11 -0.67
CA THR A 7 14.91 12.31 -0.73
C THR A 7 15.23 11.65 0.61
N ARG A 8 14.97 12.35 1.73
CA ARG A 8 15.27 11.88 3.08
C ARG A 8 14.51 10.61 3.48
N VAL A 9 13.28 10.45 3.01
CA VAL A 9 12.40 9.32 3.39
C VAL A 9 12.26 8.28 2.28
N ARG A 10 12.81 8.57 1.09
CA ARG A 10 12.69 7.73 -0.10
C ARG A 10 13.19 6.32 0.11
N GLU A 11 14.39 6.15 0.65
CA GLU A 11 14.97 4.81 0.84
C GLU A 11 14.16 3.97 1.83
N GLU A 12 13.75 4.58 2.95
CA GLU A 12 12.95 3.91 3.97
C GLU A 12 11.58 3.49 3.44
N MET A 13 10.92 4.39 2.69
CA MET A 13 9.66 4.08 2.01
C MET A 13 9.82 2.90 1.05
N LEU A 14 10.87 2.90 0.21
CA LEU A 14 11.11 1.82 -0.74
C LEU A 14 11.45 0.48 -0.04
N ARG A 15 12.15 0.51 1.10
CA ARG A 15 12.38 -0.67 1.95
C ARG A 15 11.07 -1.24 2.49
N ILE A 16 10.18 -0.39 3.00
CA ILE A 16 8.86 -0.81 3.50
C ILE A 16 8.01 -1.40 2.38
N VAL A 17 8.03 -0.78 1.18
CA VAL A 17 7.35 -1.30 -0.02
C VAL A 17 7.82 -2.72 -0.33
N ASP A 18 9.13 -2.95 -0.35
CA ASP A 18 9.72 -4.26 -0.64
C ASP A 18 9.36 -5.31 0.44
N LEU A 19 9.49 -4.97 1.72
CA LEU A 19 9.16 -5.84 2.85
C LEU A 19 7.71 -6.34 2.78
N PHE A 20 6.78 -5.47 2.40
CA PHE A 20 5.36 -5.81 2.28
C PHE A 20 4.99 -6.45 0.95
N ARG A 21 5.95 -6.62 0.03
CA ARG A 21 5.73 -7.09 -1.34
C ARG A 21 4.70 -6.22 -2.07
N ALA A 22 4.71 -4.92 -1.75
CA ALA A 22 3.96 -3.91 -2.46
C ALA A 22 4.71 -3.53 -3.74
N LYS A 23 4.06 -2.76 -4.62
CA LYS A 23 4.69 -2.30 -5.86
C LYS A 23 4.52 -0.80 -6.02
N VAL A 24 5.58 -0.13 -6.45
CA VAL A 24 5.49 1.23 -6.99
C VAL A 24 4.90 1.13 -8.39
N VAL A 25 3.76 1.77 -8.60
CA VAL A 25 3.03 1.76 -9.89
C VAL A 25 3.14 3.07 -10.65
N ASP A 26 3.54 4.16 -9.98
CA ASP A 26 3.79 5.45 -10.61
C ASP A 26 4.82 6.26 -9.81
N VAL A 27 5.62 7.06 -10.53
CA VAL A 27 6.71 7.88 -9.99
C VAL A 27 6.71 9.24 -10.67
N SER A 28 6.75 10.30 -9.87
CA SER A 28 6.98 11.67 -10.32
C SER A 28 8.12 12.31 -9.52
N PRO A 29 8.62 13.50 -9.91
CA PRO A 29 9.63 14.22 -9.13
C PRO A 29 9.21 14.51 -7.68
N SER A 30 7.90 14.59 -7.41
CA SER A 30 7.36 14.97 -6.10
C SER A 30 6.49 13.90 -5.43
N THR A 31 6.21 12.77 -6.10
CA THR A 31 5.34 11.72 -5.57
C THR A 31 5.74 10.31 -5.99
N TYR A 32 5.35 9.34 -5.16
CA TYR A 32 5.28 7.92 -5.52
C TYR A 32 3.85 7.43 -5.33
N THR A 33 3.38 6.57 -6.22
CA THR A 33 2.13 5.85 -6.04
C THR A 33 2.43 4.36 -5.87
N ILE A 34 1.91 3.78 -4.79
CA ILE A 34 2.16 2.40 -4.38
C ILE A 34 0.84 1.63 -4.37
N GLU A 35 0.83 0.45 -4.98
CA GLU A 35 -0.23 -0.55 -4.81
C GLU A 35 0.20 -1.62 -3.81
N ILE A 36 -0.77 -2.11 -3.04
CA ILE A 36 -0.59 -3.23 -2.13
C ILE A 36 -1.88 -4.04 -2.08
N THR A 37 -1.75 -5.37 -1.97
CA THR A 37 -2.86 -6.29 -1.79
C THR A 37 -2.57 -7.21 -0.60
N GLY A 38 -3.59 -7.48 0.19
CA GLY A 38 -3.50 -8.30 1.39
C GLY A 38 -4.79 -8.27 2.19
N ASP A 39 -4.79 -8.98 3.32
CA ASP A 39 -5.82 -8.82 4.33
C ASP A 39 -5.77 -7.43 4.98
N GLU A 40 -6.83 -7.10 5.72
CA GLU A 40 -6.99 -5.81 6.39
C GLU A 40 -5.83 -5.49 7.36
N GLY A 41 -5.29 -6.50 8.06
CA GLY A 41 -4.18 -6.32 8.98
C GLY A 41 -2.91 -5.88 8.24
N LYS A 42 -2.55 -6.59 7.17
CA LYS A 42 -1.40 -6.23 6.33
C LYS A 42 -1.51 -4.82 5.76
N ILE A 43 -2.69 -4.44 5.26
CA ILE A 43 -2.92 -3.10 4.69
C ILE A 43 -2.81 -2.02 5.77
N ASN A 44 -3.37 -2.24 6.96
CA ASN A 44 -3.32 -1.27 8.05
C ASN A 44 -1.89 -1.09 8.57
N SER A 45 -1.16 -2.17 8.85
CA SER A 45 0.24 -2.08 9.28
C SER A 45 1.14 -1.40 8.25
N PHE A 46 0.90 -1.63 6.95
CA PHE A 46 1.63 -0.93 5.89
C PHE A 46 1.42 0.58 5.95
N ILE A 47 0.18 1.01 6.18
CA ILE A 47 -0.19 2.42 6.24
C ILE A 47 0.33 3.08 7.51
N GLU A 48 0.31 2.37 8.65
CA GLU A 48 0.89 2.85 9.91
C GLU A 48 2.40 3.12 9.78
N LEU A 49 3.15 2.21 9.14
CA LEU A 49 4.59 2.37 8.92
C LEU A 49 4.91 3.51 7.95
N LEU A 50 4.08 3.74 6.93
CA LEU A 50 4.27 4.82 5.96
C LEU A 50 3.78 6.19 6.45
N SER A 51 2.83 6.23 7.39
CA SER A 51 2.24 7.46 7.94
C SER A 51 3.27 8.52 8.35
N PRO A 52 4.33 8.20 9.16
CA PRO A 52 5.33 9.17 9.55
C PRO A 52 6.23 9.65 8.39
N LEU A 53 6.23 8.94 7.25
CA LEU A 53 7.03 9.28 6.06
C LEU A 53 6.29 10.23 5.10
N GLY A 54 5.05 10.60 5.38
CA GLY A 54 4.30 11.60 4.62
C GLY A 54 3.41 11.00 3.53
N ILE A 55 2.35 10.31 3.95
CA ILE A 55 1.25 9.91 3.06
C ILE A 55 0.49 11.16 2.60
N LYS A 56 0.31 11.30 1.28
CA LYS A 56 -0.52 12.37 0.67
C LYS A 56 -1.96 11.92 0.46
N GLU A 57 -2.17 10.67 0.06
CA GLU A 57 -3.49 10.17 -0.32
C GLU A 57 -3.59 8.65 -0.13
N VAL A 58 -4.76 8.18 0.30
CA VAL A 58 -5.07 6.76 0.42
C VAL A 58 -6.43 6.48 -0.20
N VAL A 59 -6.44 5.57 -1.17
CA VAL A 59 -7.66 5.00 -1.76
C VAL A 59 -7.66 3.51 -1.49
N ARG A 60 -8.79 2.97 -1.04
CA ARG A 60 -8.95 1.56 -0.65
C ARG A 60 -10.25 1.01 -1.24
N SER A 61 -10.22 -0.25 -1.68
CA SER A 61 -11.41 -0.95 -2.18
C SER A 61 -12.37 -1.40 -1.08
N GLY A 62 -11.90 -1.45 0.18
CA GLY A 62 -12.57 -2.20 1.25
C GLY A 62 -12.36 -3.71 1.12
N ARG A 63 -13.04 -4.49 1.97
CA ARG A 63 -12.96 -5.94 1.97
C ARG A 63 -13.77 -6.50 0.80
N ILE A 64 -13.11 -7.31 -0.02
CA ILE A 64 -13.73 -8.08 -1.12
C ILE A 64 -13.40 -9.55 -0.86
N ALA A 65 -14.41 -10.41 -0.87
CA ALA A 65 -14.25 -11.83 -0.54
C ALA A 65 -15.18 -12.71 -1.37
N ILE A 66 -14.76 -13.97 -1.56
CA ILE A 66 -15.55 -15.04 -2.17
C ILE A 66 -15.41 -16.30 -1.31
N GLY A 67 -16.46 -17.13 -1.30
CA GLY A 67 -16.41 -18.45 -0.68
C GLY A 67 -15.29 -19.31 -1.27
N ARG A 68 -14.57 -20.05 -0.42
CA ARG A 68 -13.54 -20.99 -0.87
C ARG A 68 -14.18 -22.32 -1.30
N GLY A 69 -13.57 -22.96 -2.31
CA GLY A 69 -14.03 -24.26 -2.82
C GLY A 69 -15.41 -24.16 -3.47
N ASN A 70 -16.24 -25.18 -3.26
CA ASN A 70 -17.56 -25.27 -3.91
C ASN A 70 -18.64 -24.35 -3.29
N LYS A 71 -18.29 -23.47 -2.33
CA LYS A 71 -19.22 -22.51 -1.74
C LYS A 71 -19.46 -21.35 -2.70
N SER A 72 -20.57 -21.43 -3.43
CA SER A 72 -21.07 -20.39 -4.32
C SER A 72 -22.08 -19.52 -3.59
N LEU A 73 -22.23 -18.25 -3.99
CA LEU A 73 -23.14 -17.26 -3.36
C LEU A 73 -24.63 -17.48 -3.71
N ASN A 74 -25.03 -18.68 -4.14
CA ASN A 74 -26.39 -18.99 -4.58
C ASN A 74 -27.24 -19.53 -3.43
#